data_AF-F4JNB0-F1
#
_entry.id   AF-F4JNB0-F1
#
_cell.length_a   1.000
_cell.length_b   1.000
_cell.length_c   1.000
_cell.angle_alpha   90.00
_cell.angle_beta   90.00
_cell.angle_gamma   90.00
#
_symmetry.space_group_name_H-M   'P 1'
#
loop_
_entity.id
_entity.type
_entity.pdbx_description
1 polymer ?
#
loop_
_entity_poly.entity_id
_entity_poly.type
_entity_poly.pdbx_seq_one_letter_code
_entity_poly.pdbx_strand_id
1 'polypeptide(L)'
;MEDSDLEKLWNGTQLLGSLKKMILRNSKYLKEIPDLSLATNLERLDLCKCEVLESFPTPLNSESLEYLNLLRCPKLRNFPEIIMHSFRGEIDIEVADCLWNKNLPGLGYLDCLRRCNPSKFRPEHLKDLTVRCNNKLEKLWEGVQVIHTYIIY
;
A
#
# COMPACT_ATOMS: atom_id res chain seq x y z
N MET A 1 0.57 17.98 -0.44
CA MET A 1 1.45 18.48 -1.52
C MET A 1 0.98 17.80 -2.79
N GLU A 2 -0.22 18.18 -3.21
CA GLU A 2 -0.89 17.62 -4.39
C GLU A 2 -0.34 18.29 -5.64
N ASP A 3 -0.40 17.60 -6.78
CA ASP A 3 0.03 18.13 -8.07
C ASP A 3 1.50 18.60 -8.07
N SER A 4 2.34 17.91 -7.30
CA SER A 4 3.73 18.29 -7.12
C SER A 4 4.59 17.95 -8.33
N ASP A 5 5.47 18.88 -8.70
CA ASP A 5 6.50 18.64 -9.71
C ASP A 5 7.79 17.99 -9.14
N LEU A 6 7.78 17.62 -7.85
CA LEU A 6 8.95 17.03 -7.20
C LEU A 6 9.18 15.59 -7.67
N GLU A 7 10.43 15.28 -8.00
CA GLU A 7 10.85 13.90 -8.26
C GLU A 7 11.03 13.07 -6.98
N LYS A 8 11.34 13.76 -5.87
CA LYS A 8 11.65 13.22 -4.56
C LYS A 8 11.30 14.22 -3.47
N LEU A 9 10.85 13.74 -2.31
CA LEU A 9 10.46 14.60 -1.18
C LEU A 9 11.67 15.05 -0.34
N TRP A 10 12.54 14.11 0.05
CA TRP A 10 13.76 14.35 0.81
C TRP A 10 14.68 13.12 0.76
N ASN A 11 15.95 13.30 1.16
CA ASN A 11 16.92 12.20 1.30
C ASN A 11 16.98 11.68 2.74
N GLY A 12 17.27 10.38 2.87
CA GLY A 12 17.40 9.70 4.16
C GLY A 12 16.07 9.52 4.90
N THR A 13 16.14 8.92 6.09
CA THR A 13 14.99 8.73 6.98
C THR A 13 14.78 10.00 7.82
N GLN A 14 13.54 10.44 7.95
CA GLN A 14 13.17 11.63 8.72
C GLN A 14 12.36 11.24 9.96
N LEU A 15 12.55 11.97 11.05
CA LEU A 15 11.76 11.81 12.27
C LEU A 15 10.38 12.43 12.11
N LEU A 16 9.48 11.69 11.48
CA LEU A 16 8.11 12.13 11.16
C LEU A 16 7.11 11.69 12.24
N GLY A 17 7.54 11.69 13.50
CA GLY A 17 6.75 11.19 14.63
C GLY A 17 5.41 11.90 14.82
N SER A 18 5.22 13.11 14.30
CA SER A 18 3.93 13.82 14.38
C SER A 18 3.12 13.79 13.07
N LEU A 19 3.66 13.20 12.00
CA LEU A 19 3.01 13.20 10.71
C LEU A 19 1.81 12.24 10.72
N LYS A 20 0.61 12.79 10.53
CA LYS A 20 -0.65 12.02 10.44
C LYS A 20 -1.12 11.75 9.03
N LYS A 21 -0.88 12.69 8.11
CA LYS A 21 -1.43 12.64 6.76
C LYS A 21 -0.37 13.03 5.74
N MET A 22 -0.20 12.19 4.73
CA MET A 22 0.66 12.45 3.58
C MET A 22 -0.17 12.31 2.30
N ILE A 23 -0.47 13.45 1.67
CA ILE A 23 -1.26 13.52 0.44
C ILE A 23 -0.35 14.02 -0.68
N LEU A 24 -0.07 13.14 -1.64
CA LEU A 24 0.84 13.36 -2.77
C LEU A 24 0.15 13.07 -4.12
N ARG A 25 -1.18 13.17 -4.15
CA ARG A 25 -2.00 12.90 -5.34
C ARG A 25 -1.47 13.65 -6.56
N ASN A 26 -1.51 12.98 -7.71
CA ASN A 26 -1.12 13.55 -9.00
C ASN A 26 0.31 14.12 -9.04
N SER A 27 1.23 13.62 -8.19
CA SER A 27 2.65 13.99 -8.26
C SER A 27 3.32 13.29 -9.44
N LYS A 28 3.26 13.93 -10.61
CA LYS A 28 3.56 13.30 -11.92
C LYS A 28 5.01 12.89 -12.11
N TYR A 29 5.92 13.46 -11.33
CA TYR A 29 7.35 13.17 -11.43
C TYR A 29 7.90 12.40 -10.24
N LEU A 30 7.08 12.16 -9.20
CA LEU A 30 7.51 11.46 -8.00
C LEU A 30 7.86 10.00 -8.33
N LYS A 31 9.15 9.66 -8.23
CA LYS A 31 9.68 8.33 -8.61
C LYS A 31 9.73 7.36 -7.44
N GLU A 32 9.91 7.87 -6.24
CA GLU A 32 10.04 7.09 -5.01
C GLU A 32 9.36 7.77 -3.83
N ILE A 33 8.78 6.96 -2.94
CA ILE A 33 8.33 7.40 -1.62
C ILE A 33 9.51 7.24 -0.64
N PRO A 34 9.81 8.24 0.19
CA PRO A 34 10.88 8.14 1.18
C PRO A 34 10.52 7.13 2.27
N ASP A 35 11.52 6.62 2.98
CA ASP A 35 11.31 5.71 4.11
C ASP A 35 10.38 6.33 5.18
N LEU A 36 9.25 5.67 5.41
CA LEU A 36 8.20 6.05 6.36
C LEU A 36 8.22 5.18 7.63
N SER A 37 9.26 4.38 7.86
CA SER A 37 9.37 3.49 9.02
C SER A 37 9.24 4.21 10.38
N LEU A 38 9.62 5.49 10.43
CA LEU A 38 9.54 6.35 11.61
C LEU A 38 8.28 7.26 11.64
N ALA A 39 7.40 7.18 10.64
CA ALA A 39 6.14 7.91 10.61
C ALA A 39 5.03 7.10 11.32
N THR A 40 5.26 6.75 12.59
CA THR A 40 4.41 5.79 13.34
C THR A 40 2.97 6.25 13.57
N ASN A 41 2.72 7.57 13.49
CA ASN A 41 1.40 8.18 13.64
C ASN A 41 0.71 8.45 12.29
N LEU A 42 1.25 7.94 11.18
CA LEU A 42 0.67 8.15 9.86
C LEU A 42 -0.65 7.39 9.75
N GLU A 43 -1.75 8.13 9.66
CA GLU A 43 -3.12 7.64 9.54
C GLU A 43 -3.56 7.53 8.07
N ARG A 44 -3.08 8.44 7.22
CA ARG A 44 -3.48 8.52 5.82
C ARG A 44 -2.30 8.70 4.88
N LEU A 45 -2.17 7.80 3.92
CA LEU A 45 -1.24 7.93 2.79
C LEU A 45 -1.99 7.85 1.46
N ASP A 46 -1.92 8.92 0.68
CA ASP A 46 -2.65 9.04 -0.58
C ASP A 46 -1.72 9.40 -1.73
N LEU A 47 -1.47 8.40 -2.58
CA LEU A 47 -0.56 8.47 -3.73
C LEU A 47 -1.33 8.35 -5.05
N CYS A 48 -2.64 8.55 -5.05
CA CYS A 48 -3.48 8.38 -6.25
C CYS A 48 -2.91 9.19 -7.43
N LYS A 49 -2.80 8.55 -8.61
CA LYS A 49 -2.24 9.13 -9.84
C LYS A 49 -0.76 9.57 -9.74
N CYS A 50 0.05 8.96 -8.89
CA CYS A 50 1.51 9.07 -8.99
C CYS A 50 2.00 8.18 -10.14
N GLU A 51 1.84 8.65 -11.38
CA GLU A 51 1.92 7.80 -12.57
C GLU A 51 3.31 7.22 -12.86
N VAL A 52 4.36 7.89 -12.39
CA VAL A 52 5.75 7.46 -12.57
C VAL A 52 6.37 6.85 -11.32
N LEU A 53 5.63 6.77 -10.21
CA LEU A 53 6.11 6.17 -8.98
C LEU A 53 6.48 4.71 -9.26
N GLU A 54 7.75 4.35 -9.08
CA GLU A 54 8.25 3.01 -9.47
C GLU A 54 8.33 2.06 -8.28
N SER A 55 8.57 2.59 -7.08
CA SER A 55 8.76 1.77 -5.88
C SER A 55 8.12 2.39 -4.65
N PHE A 56 7.74 1.53 -3.72
CA PHE A 56 7.23 1.91 -2.40
C PHE A 56 8.17 1.31 -1.33
N PRO A 57 8.60 2.07 -0.31
CA PRO A 57 9.51 1.57 0.72
C PRO A 57 8.84 0.53 1.62
N THR A 58 9.56 -0.56 1.90
CA THR A 58 9.12 -1.62 2.83
C THR A 58 10.14 -1.78 3.96
N PRO A 59 9.70 -1.97 5.21
CA PRO A 59 8.31 -2.06 5.67
C PRO A 59 7.65 -0.69 5.92
N LEU A 60 6.31 -0.64 5.85
CA LEU A 60 5.50 0.47 6.34
C LEU A 60 5.00 0.14 7.75
N ASN A 61 5.47 0.88 8.74
CA ASN A 61 5.01 0.71 10.12
C ASN A 61 3.65 1.40 10.30
N SER A 62 2.64 0.64 10.69
CA SER A 62 1.23 0.96 10.39
C SER A 62 0.30 0.87 11.60
N GLU A 63 0.80 1.11 12.82
CA GLU A 63 -0.07 1.05 14.01
C GLU A 63 -1.23 2.06 13.98
N SER A 64 -1.10 3.12 13.16
CA SER A 64 -2.14 4.16 13.01
C SER A 64 -2.75 4.25 11.61
N LEU A 65 -2.25 3.53 10.60
CA LEU A 65 -2.70 3.73 9.21
C LEU A 65 -4.12 3.22 9.02
N GLU A 66 -5.02 4.13 8.66
CA GLU A 66 -6.43 3.88 8.40
C GLU A 66 -6.74 3.95 6.90
N TYR A 67 -5.86 4.56 6.09
CA TYR A 67 -6.11 4.71 4.66
C TYR A 67 -4.84 4.67 3.81
N LEU A 68 -4.83 3.79 2.81
CA LEU A 68 -3.79 3.69 1.79
C LEU A 68 -4.41 3.73 0.38
N ASN A 69 -4.06 4.74 -0.41
CA ASN A 69 -4.50 4.84 -1.81
C ASN A 69 -3.34 4.81 -2.79
N LEU A 70 -3.33 3.80 -3.65
CA LEU A 70 -2.38 3.57 -4.74
C LEU A 70 -3.08 3.49 -6.10
N LEU A 71 -4.31 4.01 -6.23
CA LEU A 71 -5.06 4.02 -7.48
C LEU A 71 -4.28 4.75 -8.58
N ARG A 72 -4.28 4.18 -9.79
CA ARG A 72 -3.65 4.79 -10.97
C ARG A 72 -2.15 5.07 -10.79
N CYS A 73 -1.43 4.15 -10.14
CA CYS A 73 0.04 4.14 -10.08
C CYS A 73 0.60 3.01 -10.97
N PRO A 74 0.49 3.12 -12.32
CA PRO A 74 0.76 2.01 -13.25
C PRO A 74 2.23 1.57 -13.34
N LYS A 75 3.17 2.41 -12.89
CA LYS A 75 4.61 2.07 -12.87
C LYS A 75 5.09 1.51 -11.55
N LEU A 76 4.28 1.57 -10.49
CA LEU A 76 4.66 1.04 -9.18
C LEU A 76 4.97 -0.45 -9.35
N ARG A 77 6.01 -0.97 -8.69
CA ARG A 77 6.42 -2.37 -8.90
C ARG A 77 6.17 -3.24 -7.69
N ASN A 78 5.90 -2.65 -6.54
CA ASN A 78 5.72 -3.38 -5.30
C ASN A 78 4.67 -2.72 -4.41
N PHE A 79 4.00 -3.56 -3.63
CA PHE A 79 3.11 -3.14 -2.56
C PHE A 79 3.91 -3.05 -1.25
N PRO A 80 3.55 -2.15 -0.31
CA PRO A 80 4.20 -2.12 1.00
C PRO A 80 4.00 -3.40 1.82
N GLU A 81 5.05 -3.91 2.47
CA GLU A 81 4.84 -4.78 3.64
C GLU A 81 4.33 -3.92 4.79
N ILE A 82 3.04 -4.03 5.08
CA ILE A 82 2.38 -3.30 6.17
C ILE A 82 2.56 -4.10 7.46
N ILE A 83 3.27 -3.54 8.44
CA ILE A 83 3.47 -4.16 9.75
C ILE A 83 2.46 -3.59 10.76
N MET A 84 1.63 -4.47 11.31
CA MET A 84 0.62 -4.15 12.32
C MET A 84 0.80 -5.06 13.55
N HIS A 85 1.40 -4.53 14.63
CA HIS A 85 1.66 -5.30 15.85
C HIS A 85 0.47 -5.35 16.82
N SER A 86 -0.33 -4.27 16.88
CA SER A 86 -1.44 -4.13 17.84
C SER A 86 -2.56 -3.26 17.30
N PHE A 87 -2.82 -3.36 15.98
CA PHE A 87 -3.84 -2.55 15.33
C PHE A 87 -5.23 -2.90 15.85
N ARG A 88 -5.94 -1.89 16.36
CA ARG A 88 -7.32 -2.01 16.86
C ARG A 88 -8.33 -1.32 15.97
N GLY A 89 -7.87 -0.67 14.90
CA GLY A 89 -8.72 0.04 13.96
C GLY A 89 -9.13 -0.84 12.78
N GLU A 90 -9.64 -0.17 11.77
CA GLU A 90 -9.88 -0.74 10.46
C GLU A 90 -9.12 0.08 9.40
N ILE A 91 -8.70 -0.56 8.31
CA ILE A 91 -7.96 0.11 7.23
C ILE A 91 -8.70 -0.02 5.90
N ASP A 92 -8.71 1.10 5.17
CA ASP A 92 -9.19 1.20 3.81
C ASP A 92 -8.02 1.15 2.83
N ILE A 93 -8.05 0.18 1.91
CA ILE A 93 -7.02 0.01 0.89
C ILE A 93 -7.64 0.15 -0.49
N GLU A 94 -7.14 1.11 -1.26
CA GLU A 94 -7.54 1.33 -2.65
C GLU A 94 -6.36 1.07 -3.60
N VAL A 95 -6.49 0.06 -4.45
CA VAL A 95 -5.47 -0.32 -5.45
C VAL A 95 -6.12 -0.51 -6.82
N ALA A 96 -5.48 0.01 -7.87
CA ALA A 96 -5.99 -0.13 -9.23
C ALA A 96 -4.86 -0.13 -10.25
N ASP A 97 -5.11 -0.77 -11.39
CA ASP A 97 -4.16 -0.83 -12.50
C ASP A 97 -2.77 -1.30 -12.05
N CYS A 98 -2.75 -2.31 -11.18
CA CYS A 98 -1.56 -2.94 -10.63
C CYS A 98 -0.83 -3.74 -11.71
N LEU A 99 -0.32 -3.06 -12.74
CA LEU A 99 0.48 -3.61 -13.83
C LEU A 99 1.95 -3.71 -13.41
N TRP A 100 2.18 -4.10 -12.16
CA TRP A 100 3.46 -4.05 -11.45
C TRP A 100 4.54 -4.97 -12.03
N ASN A 101 4.23 -5.65 -13.14
CA ASN A 101 5.16 -6.48 -13.86
C ASN A 101 4.89 -6.49 -15.37
N LYS A 102 5.42 -5.48 -16.08
CA LYS A 102 5.52 -5.52 -17.56
C LYS A 102 6.72 -6.31 -18.07
N ASN A 103 7.66 -6.70 -17.20
CA ASN A 103 8.98 -7.21 -17.61
C ASN A 103 9.15 -8.74 -17.44
N LEU A 104 8.11 -9.49 -17.08
CA LEU A 104 8.17 -10.95 -17.06
C LEU A 104 7.32 -11.55 -18.19
N PRO A 105 7.92 -11.98 -19.31
CA PRO A 105 7.21 -12.75 -20.32
C PRO A 105 6.72 -14.06 -19.72
N GLY A 106 5.42 -14.30 -19.79
CA GLY A 106 4.78 -15.56 -19.41
C GLY A 106 4.21 -15.67 -18.00
N LEU A 107 4.49 -14.75 -17.07
CA LEU A 107 4.02 -14.85 -15.67
C LEU A 107 3.61 -13.52 -15.01
N GLY A 108 3.62 -12.40 -15.73
CA GLY A 108 3.41 -11.06 -15.17
C GLY A 108 2.11 -10.86 -14.37
N TYR A 109 1.12 -11.72 -14.55
CA TYR A 109 -0.19 -11.68 -13.87
C TYR A 109 -0.15 -12.17 -12.41
N LEU A 110 0.50 -13.32 -12.15
CA LEU A 110 0.51 -13.94 -10.81
C LEU A 110 1.41 -13.15 -9.83
N ASP A 111 2.43 -12.48 -10.34
CA ASP A 111 3.33 -11.67 -9.50
C ASP A 111 2.66 -10.40 -8.96
N CYS A 112 1.76 -9.78 -9.71
CA CYS A 112 0.98 -8.66 -9.20
C CYS A 112 0.12 -9.10 -8.01
N LEU A 113 -0.52 -10.27 -8.11
CA LEU A 113 -1.34 -10.84 -7.04
C LEU A 113 -0.51 -11.17 -5.79
N ARG A 114 0.68 -11.77 -5.98
CA ARG A 114 1.62 -12.04 -4.88
C ARG A 114 2.07 -10.77 -4.15
N ARG A 115 2.18 -9.64 -4.85
CA ARG A 115 2.58 -8.37 -4.25
C ARG A 115 1.39 -7.65 -3.62
N CYS A 116 0.20 -7.64 -4.23
CA CYS A 116 -1.00 -7.02 -3.62
C CYS A 116 -1.35 -7.67 -2.28
N ASN A 117 -1.16 -8.99 -2.19
CA ASN A 117 -1.46 -9.75 -0.98
C ASN A 117 -0.37 -9.49 0.07
N PRO A 118 -0.62 -8.68 1.11
CA PRO A 118 0.38 -8.46 2.12
C PRO A 118 0.41 -9.74 2.96
N SER A 119 1.44 -10.57 2.75
CA SER A 119 1.51 -11.96 3.25
C SER A 119 1.24 -12.15 4.75
N LYS A 120 1.42 -11.12 5.57
CA LYS A 120 1.18 -11.13 7.02
C LYS A 120 -0.03 -10.28 7.46
N PHE A 121 -0.66 -9.58 6.54
CA PHE A 121 -1.77 -8.71 6.85
C PHE A 121 -3.05 -9.53 6.98
N ARG A 122 -3.71 -9.39 8.12
CA ARG A 122 -4.92 -10.15 8.41
C ARG A 122 -6.12 -9.42 7.83
N PRO A 123 -6.96 -10.08 7.00
CA PRO A 123 -8.11 -9.43 6.38
C PRO A 123 -9.16 -8.97 7.39
N GLU A 124 -9.12 -9.44 8.65
CA GLU A 124 -9.99 -8.98 9.74
C GLU A 124 -9.82 -7.48 10.08
N HIS A 125 -8.70 -6.88 9.69
CA HIS A 125 -8.46 -5.45 9.85
C HIS A 125 -8.93 -4.60 8.66
N LEU A 126 -9.35 -5.21 7.54
CA LEU A 126 -9.88 -4.47 6.40
C LEU A 126 -11.30 -4.01 6.69
N LYS A 127 -11.53 -2.70 6.55
CA LYS A 127 -12.87 -2.16 6.45
C LYS A 127 -13.32 -2.16 5.00
N ASP A 128 -12.59 -1.42 4.17
CA ASP A 128 -12.85 -1.36 2.74
C ASP A 128 -11.63 -1.81 1.94
N LEU A 129 -11.87 -2.67 0.95
CA LEU A 129 -10.87 -3.05 -0.03
C LEU A 129 -11.42 -2.83 -1.43
N THR A 130 -10.90 -1.80 -2.09
CA THR A 130 -11.23 -1.50 -3.48
C THR A 130 -10.07 -1.93 -4.37
N VAL A 131 -10.25 -3.05 -5.07
CA VAL A 131 -9.32 -3.51 -6.11
C VAL A 131 -9.93 -3.27 -7.49
N ARG A 132 -9.47 -2.24 -8.21
CA ARG A 132 -9.86 -1.99 -9.60
C ARG A 132 -8.74 -2.42 -10.54
N CYS A 133 -8.55 -3.73 -10.68
CA CYS A 133 -7.66 -4.24 -11.70
C CYS A 133 -8.43 -4.36 -13.02
N ASN A 134 -7.90 -3.76 -14.09
CA ASN A 134 -8.41 -3.98 -15.46
C ASN A 134 -8.17 -5.42 -15.98
N ASN A 135 -7.78 -6.36 -15.11
CA ASN A 135 -7.55 -7.75 -15.45
C ASN A 135 -8.04 -8.65 -14.31
N LYS A 136 -8.54 -9.82 -14.70
CA LYS A 136 -9.25 -10.81 -13.88
C LYS A 136 -8.54 -11.02 -12.54
N LEU A 137 -9.27 -10.98 -11.43
CA LEU A 137 -8.71 -11.28 -10.11
C LEU A 137 -9.00 -12.75 -9.83
N GLU A 138 -7.98 -13.60 -9.72
CA GLU A 138 -8.18 -15.04 -9.43
C GLU A 138 -8.24 -15.33 -7.92
N LYS A 139 -7.41 -14.65 -7.12
CA LYS A 139 -7.31 -14.85 -5.66
C LYS A 139 -6.77 -13.61 -4.99
N LEU A 140 -7.36 -13.22 -3.85
CA LEU A 140 -7.00 -12.00 -3.12
C LEU A 140 -5.98 -12.25 -1.99
N TRP A 141 -6.08 -13.40 -1.32
CA TRP A 141 -5.24 -13.78 -0.17
C TRP A 141 -4.79 -15.24 -0.26
N GLU A 142 -3.53 -15.48 0.06
CA GLU A 142 -2.98 -16.80 0.36
C GLU A 142 -3.14 -17.09 1.85
N GLY A 143 -4.12 -17.93 2.19
CA GLY A 143 -4.29 -18.47 3.54
C GLY A 143 -5.72 -18.38 4.05
N VAL A 144 -6.15 -19.44 4.74
CA VAL A 144 -7.35 -19.42 5.58
C VAL A 144 -6.89 -18.91 6.94
N GLN A 145 -6.99 -17.60 7.19
CA GLN A 145 -6.80 -17.10 8.55
C GLN A 145 -8.01 -17.53 9.35
N VAL A 146 -7.77 -18.44 10.29
CA VAL A 146 -8.80 -18.98 11.18
C VAL A 146 -9.32 -17.80 11.99
N ILE A 147 -10.53 -17.35 11.68
CA ILE A 147 -11.26 -16.41 12.53
C ILE A 147 -11.33 -17.14 13.87
N HIS A 148 -10.63 -16.63 14.89
CA HIS A 148 -10.74 -17.17 16.24
C HIS A 148 -12.19 -16.98 16.69
N THR A 149 -13.03 -17.95 16.34
CA THR A 149 -14.38 -18.05 16.84
C THR A 149 -14.20 -18.40 18.30
N TYR A 150 -14.28 -17.40 19.17
CA TYR A 150 -14.45 -17.65 20.59
C TYR A 150 -15.77 -18.39 20.75
N ILE A 151 -15.72 -19.72 20.79
CA ILE A 151 -16.82 -20.54 21.27
C ILE A 151 -16.88 -20.25 22.76
N ILE A 152 -17.75 -19.31 23.12
CA ILE A 152 -18.18 -19.10 24.50
C ILE A 152 -19.10 -20.28 24.80
N TYR A 153 -18.60 -21.27 25.55
CA TYR A 153 -19.44 -22.22 26.27
C TYR A 153 -20.17 -21.49 27.41
#